data_AF-A0A962CSX6-F1
#
_entry.id   AF-A0A962CSX6-F1
#
_cell.length_a   1.000
_cell.length_b   1.000
_cell.length_c   1.000
_cell.angle_alpha   90.00
_cell.angle_beta   90.00
_cell.angle_gamma   90.00
#
_symmetry.space_group_name_H-M   'P 1'
#
loop_
_entity.id
_entity.type
_entity.pdbx_description
1 polymer ?
#
loop_
_entity_poly.entity_id
_entity_poly.type
_entity_poly.pdbx_seq_one_letter_code
_entity_poly.pdbx_strand_id
1 'polypeptide(L)'
;DYARKKSRHKRIPKSQVISIDELTQSIQSFNENDIIQLDEILSELSLLDSVQAKIVELKFFGGFNEEEVADMLELSKSTVQREWRMARMWLLNKMTQ
;
A
#
# COMPACT_ATOMS: atom_id res chain seq x y z
N ASP A 1 11.73 16.25 -27.25
CA ASP A 1 11.17 14.88 -27.30
C ASP A 1 11.70 13.93 -26.22
N TYR A 2 11.23 14.08 -24.98
CA TYR A 2 11.56 13.18 -23.86
C TYR A 2 10.33 12.42 -23.31
N ALA A 3 9.27 12.31 -24.13
CA ALA A 3 7.96 11.79 -23.71
C ALA A 3 7.64 10.38 -24.24
N ARG A 4 8.63 9.62 -24.71
CA ARG A 4 8.38 8.33 -25.43
C ARG A 4 9.04 7.09 -24.83
N LYS A 5 9.35 7.07 -23.52
CA LYS A 5 10.07 5.93 -22.92
C LYS A 5 9.48 5.28 -21.66
N LYS A 6 8.21 5.52 -21.30
CA LYS A 6 7.62 4.96 -20.07
C LYS A 6 6.28 4.22 -20.22
N SER A 7 6.00 3.66 -21.40
CA SER A 7 4.80 2.83 -21.61
C SER A 7 5.16 1.38 -21.96
N ARG A 8 5.98 0.73 -21.11
CA ARG A 8 6.01 -0.74 -21.11
C ARG A 8 4.92 -1.21 -20.17
N HIS A 9 3.80 -1.58 -20.77
CA HIS A 9 2.62 -2.14 -20.12
C HIS A 9 3.04 -3.11 -19.00
N LYS A 10 2.72 -2.75 -17.75
CA LYS A 10 2.80 -3.66 -16.62
C LYS A 10 1.87 -4.84 -16.91
N ARG A 11 2.41 -5.91 -17.48
CA ARG A 11 1.73 -7.20 -17.49
C ARG A 11 1.86 -7.72 -16.06
N ILE A 12 0.75 -7.76 -15.33
CA ILE A 12 0.70 -8.43 -14.03
C ILE A 12 1.23 -9.85 -14.28
N PRO A 13 2.34 -10.27 -13.62
CA PRO A 13 2.85 -11.61 -13.80
C PRO A 13 1.75 -12.60 -13.41
N LYS A 14 1.58 -13.69 -14.16
CA LYS A 14 0.51 -14.69 -13.89
C LYS A 14 0.52 -15.20 -12.44
N SER A 15 1.67 -15.15 -11.76
CA SER A 15 1.83 -15.48 -10.34
C SER A 15 1.18 -14.48 -9.37
N GLN A 16 0.79 -13.30 -9.83
CA GLN A 16 0.05 -12.26 -9.09
C GLN A 16 -1.38 -12.08 -9.60
N VAL A 17 -1.82 -12.88 -10.59
CA VAL A 17 -3.21 -12.88 -11.04
C VAL A 17 -3.98 -13.84 -10.14
N ILE A 18 -4.54 -13.28 -9.08
CA ILE A 18 -5.44 -13.98 -8.16
C ILE A 18 -6.84 -13.91 -8.76
N SER A 19 -7.62 -14.98 -8.66
CA SER A 19 -9.03 -14.93 -9.10
C SER A 19 -9.81 -13.94 -8.23
N ILE A 20 -10.82 -13.28 -8.82
CA ILE A 20 -11.68 -12.36 -8.05
C ILE A 20 -12.36 -13.13 -6.90
N ASP A 21 -12.74 -14.39 -7.11
CA ASP A 21 -13.30 -15.25 -6.06
C ASP A 21 -12.32 -15.52 -4.91
N GLU A 22 -11.05 -15.83 -5.18
CA GLU A 22 -10.02 -15.98 -4.14
C GLU A 22 -9.76 -14.68 -3.39
N LEU A 23 -9.74 -13.54 -4.09
CA LEU A 23 -9.63 -12.23 -3.46
C LEU A 23 -10.81 -12.00 -2.50
N THR A 24 -12.03 -12.29 -2.96
CA THR A 24 -13.26 -12.12 -2.16
C THR A 24 -13.24 -13.03 -0.93
N GLN A 25 -12.76 -14.27 -1.07
CA GLN A 25 -12.66 -15.23 0.04
C GLN A 25 -11.57 -14.87 1.04
N SER A 26 -10.45 -14.28 0.59
CA SER A 26 -9.42 -13.72 1.48
C SER A 26 -9.94 -12.49 2.23
N ILE A 27 -10.72 -11.63 1.57
CA ILE A 27 -11.34 -10.44 2.17
C ILE A 27 -12.42 -10.84 3.18
N GLN A 28 -13.18 -11.92 2.94
CA GLN A 28 -14.15 -12.46 3.91
C GLN A 28 -13.51 -12.93 5.23
N SER A 29 -12.19 -13.17 5.25
CA SER A 29 -11.47 -13.46 6.50
C SER A 29 -11.08 -12.20 7.29
N PHE A 30 -11.13 -11.03 6.66
CA PHE A 30 -11.11 -9.74 7.35
C PHE A 30 -12.54 -9.39 7.73
N ASN A 31 -12.81 -9.08 8.99
CA ASN A 31 -14.13 -8.57 9.34
C ASN A 31 -14.29 -7.20 8.67
N GLU A 32 -15.47 -6.88 8.14
CA GLU A 32 -15.75 -5.56 7.54
C GLU A 32 -15.38 -4.41 8.51
N ASN A 33 -15.50 -4.66 9.82
CA ASN A 33 -15.07 -3.77 10.89
C ASN A 33 -13.56 -3.48 10.89
N ASP A 34 -12.71 -4.45 10.53
CA ASP A 34 -11.25 -4.28 10.51
C ASP A 34 -10.82 -3.33 9.37
N ILE A 35 -11.55 -3.36 8.25
CA ILE A 35 -11.31 -2.48 7.10
C ILE A 35 -11.75 -1.05 7.42
N ILE A 36 -12.91 -0.87 8.04
CA ILE A 36 -13.42 0.44 8.47
C ILE A 36 -12.47 1.05 9.51
N GLN A 37 -12.04 0.25 10.50
CA GLN A 37 -11.09 0.70 11.52
C GLN A 37 -9.73 1.08 10.90
N LEU A 38 -9.26 0.34 9.89
CA LEU A 38 -8.04 0.68 9.18
C LEU A 38 -8.15 2.03 8.44
N ASP A 39 -9.28 2.34 7.82
CA ASP A 39 -9.49 3.62 7.11
C ASP A 39 -9.45 4.83 8.06
N GLU A 40 -10.10 4.72 9.22
CA GLU A 40 -10.07 5.75 10.27
C GLU A 40 -8.65 5.96 10.81
N ILE A 41 -7.96 4.87 11.14
CA ILE A 41 -6.58 4.89 11.63
C ILE A 41 -5.63 5.47 10.55
N LEU A 42 -5.85 5.16 9.27
CA LEU A 42 -5.05 5.70 8.18
C LEU A 42 -5.27 7.19 7.97
N SER A 43 -6.51 7.66 8.20
CA SER A 43 -6.82 9.10 8.21
C SER A 43 -6.05 9.83 9.31
N GLU A 44 -5.95 9.25 10.50
CA GLU A 44 -5.09 9.77 11.58
C GLU A 44 -3.60 9.78 11.18
N LEU A 45 -3.11 8.69 10.56
CA LEU A 45 -1.73 8.63 10.09
C LEU A 45 -1.45 9.72 9.06
N SER A 46 -2.39 10.01 8.16
CA SER A 46 -2.23 11.05 7.15
C SER A 46 -2.08 12.46 7.74
N LEU A 47 -2.66 12.70 8.93
CA LEU A 47 -2.49 13.96 9.66
C LEU A 47 -1.12 14.06 10.33
N LEU A 48 -0.55 12.93 10.74
CA LEU A 48 0.76 12.86 11.38
C LEU A 48 1.91 12.86 10.35
N ASP A 49 1.81 12.00 9.35
CA ASP A 49 2.79 11.83 8.28
C ASP A 49 2.09 11.35 6.99
N SER A 50 1.87 12.32 6.10
CA SER A 50 1.25 12.08 4.79
C SER A 50 2.04 11.13 3.88
N VAL A 51 3.38 11.04 4.02
CA VAL A 51 4.21 10.15 3.21
C VAL A 51 4.00 8.71 3.66
N GLN A 52 4.01 8.46 4.98
CA GLN A 52 3.73 7.14 5.54
C GLN A 52 2.32 6.66 5.18
N ALA A 53 1.32 7.52 5.30
CA ALA A 53 -0.05 7.19 4.90
C ALA A 53 -0.14 6.81 3.42
N LYS A 54 0.51 7.59 2.53
CA LYS A 54 0.52 7.29 1.09
C LYS A 54 1.24 5.98 0.76
N ILE A 55 2.33 5.68 1.46
CA ILE A 55 3.05 4.41 1.31
C ILE A 55 2.15 3.23 1.73
N VAL A 56 1.41 3.36 2.83
CA VAL A 56 0.46 2.33 3.27
C VAL A 56 -0.64 2.14 2.23
N GLU A 57 -1.23 3.23 1.75
CA GLU A 57 -2.30 3.19 0.75
C GLU A 57 -1.84 2.48 -0.53
N LEU A 58 -0.68 2.86 -1.07
CA LEU A 58 -0.14 2.27 -2.30
C LEU A 58 0.25 0.79 -2.11
N LYS A 59 0.86 0.43 -0.97
CA LYS A 59 1.30 -0.96 -0.75
C LYS A 59 0.16 -1.90 -0.39
N PHE A 60 -0.77 -1.45 0.46
CA PHE A 60 -1.82 -2.29 1.03
C PHE A 60 -3.07 -2.31 0.16
N PHE A 61 -3.54 -1.15 -0.30
CA PHE A 61 -4.71 -1.06 -1.19
C PHE A 61 -4.35 -1.09 -2.67
N GLY A 62 -3.24 -0.46 -3.04
CA GLY A 62 -2.78 -0.42 -4.43
C GLY A 62 -2.01 -1.66 -4.90
N GLY A 63 -1.61 -2.54 -3.98
CA GLY A 63 -0.83 -3.74 -4.28
C GLY A 63 0.57 -3.47 -4.87
N PHE A 64 1.08 -2.24 -4.75
CA PHE A 64 2.35 -1.85 -5.35
C PHE A 64 3.56 -2.37 -4.55
N ASN A 65 4.61 -2.76 -5.27
CA ASN A 65 5.87 -3.11 -4.65
C ASN A 65 6.69 -1.86 -4.25
N GLU A 66 7.77 -2.04 -3.49
CA GLU A 66 8.57 -0.91 -2.95
C GLU A 66 9.25 -0.06 -4.03
N GLU A 67 9.63 -0.66 -5.15
CA GLU A 67 10.27 0.05 -6.27
C GLU A 67 9.25 0.90 -7.00
N GLU A 68 8.04 0.38 -7.20
CA GLU A 68 6.94 1.13 -7.81
C GLU A 68 6.50 2.30 -6.94
N VAL A 69 6.44 2.12 -5.61
CA VAL A 69 6.10 3.19 -4.67
C VAL A 69 7.21 4.25 -4.62
N ALA A 70 8.47 3.84 -4.63
CA ALA A 70 9.61 4.75 -4.70
C ALA A 70 9.55 5.62 -5.96
N ASP A 71 9.27 5.01 -7.11
CA ASP A 71 9.09 5.71 -8.38
C ASP A 71 7.88 6.67 -8.37
N MET A 72 6.78 6.29 -7.73
CA MET A 72 5.54 7.10 -7.67
C MET A 72 5.66 8.30 -6.74
N LEU A 73 6.39 8.15 -5.63
CA LEU A 73 6.57 9.19 -4.62
C LEU A 73 7.87 9.99 -4.82
N GLU A 74 8.65 9.68 -5.85
CA GLU A 74 9.96 10.27 -6.11
C GLU A 74 10.93 10.12 -4.91
N LEU A 75 10.84 8.98 -4.23
CA LEU A 75 11.68 8.62 -3.08
C LEU A 75 12.67 7.52 -3.45
N SER A 76 13.69 7.35 -2.61
CA SER A 76 14.54 6.17 -2.71
C SER A 76 13.84 4.92 -2.16
N LYS A 77 14.13 3.74 -2.71
CA LYS A 77 13.60 2.46 -2.19
C LYS A 77 13.91 2.27 -0.70
N SER A 78 15.09 2.66 -0.24
CA SER A 78 15.47 2.57 1.18
C SER A 78 14.65 3.51 2.06
N THR A 79 14.30 4.70 1.56
CA THR A 79 13.34 5.60 2.24
C THR A 79 11.98 4.92 2.36
N VAL A 80 11.43 4.40 1.26
CA VAL A 80 10.12 3.71 1.27
C VAL A 80 10.10 2.54 2.26
N GLN A 81 11.15 1.73 2.29
CA GLN A 81 11.28 0.62 3.25
C GLN A 81 11.28 1.09 4.71
N ARG A 82 11.99 2.18 5.00
CA ARG A 82 12.06 2.76 6.34
C ARG A 82 10.72 3.32 6.78
N GLU A 83 10.11 4.16 5.94
CA GLU A 83 8.80 4.76 6.22
C GLU A 83 7.71 3.69 6.35
N TRP A 84 7.71 2.67 5.48
CA TRP A 84 6.81 1.52 5.57
C TRP A 84 6.92 0.78 6.91
N ARG A 85 8.15 0.56 7.40
CA ARG A 85 8.36 -0.09 8.70
C ARG A 85 7.79 0.73 9.84
N MET A 86 8.01 2.06 9.82
CA MET A 86 7.49 2.97 10.85
C MET A 86 5.96 3.02 10.81
N ALA A 87 5.37 3.17 9.63
CA ALA A 87 3.93 3.16 9.42
C ALA A 87 3.29 1.86 9.93
N ARG A 88 3.86 0.69 9.60
CA ARG A 88 3.35 -0.60 10.08
C ARG A 88 3.37 -0.72 11.60
N MET A 89 4.45 -0.30 12.26
CA MET A 89 4.53 -0.35 13.73
C MET A 89 3.48 0.57 14.36
N TRP A 90 3.30 1.76 13.79
CA TRP A 90 2.30 2.72 14.25
C TRP A 90 0.87 2.16 14.09
N LEU A 91 0.55 1.60 12.92
CA LEU A 91 -0.76 0.98 12.63
C LEU A 91 -1.05 -0.19 13.58
N LEU A 92 -0.09 -1.09 13.79
CA LEU A 92 -0.25 -2.22 14.70
C LEU A 92 -0.52 -1.77 16.14
N ASN A 93 0.20 -0.74 16.60
CA ASN A 93 -0.02 -0.17 17.92
C ASN A 93 -1.42 0.45 18.05
N LYS A 94 -1.92 1.09 17.00
CA LYS A 94 -3.25 1.71 16.97
C LYS A 94 -4.39 0.69 16.91
N MET A 95 -4.22 -0.40 16.17
CA MET A 95 -5.23 -1.48 16.05
C MET A 95 -5.32 -2.37 17.28
N THR A 96 -4.27 -2.45 18.10
CA THR A 96 -4.24 -3.28 19.31
C THR A 96 -4.77 -2.56 20.56
N GLN A 97 -5.04 -1.25 20.47
CA GLN A 97 -5.64 -0.46 21.55
C GLN A 97 -7.16 -0.39 21.40
#